data_AF-A0A838J4Q6-F1
#
_entry.id   AF-A0A838J4Q6-F1
#
_cell.length_a   1.000
_cell.length_b   1.000
_cell.length_c   1.000
_cell.angle_alpha   90.00
_cell.angle_beta   90.00
_cell.angle_gamma   90.00
#
_symmetry.space_group_name_H-M   'P 1'
#
loop_
_entity.id
_entity.type
_entity.pdbx_description
1 polymer ?
#
loop_
_entity_poly.entity_id
_entity_poly.type
_entity_poly.pdbx_seq_one_letter_code
_entity_poly.pdbx_strand_id
1 'polypeptide(L)'
;GQERWEENGSYSPSTIAAEIAGLVTAADIARINGDTSSQTLFNNTADSWQSQVVGWTFTTSGSISNGHYFERIDNNGNPNDGGTINIANGGGNYDERSIVDSGFLELVRQGILPANSTYITQSLAAVDATIKQTINGNDYWYRYNHDGYGETASGANYTGAGVGRLWPILSGERGIYTIANGGSGDAALTAMMASANSTGMIPEQVWNTSAPSGYIPGTPTKSMNPLNWAMGEFITLLVSTSSHTIADMPSIVYNRYAGATSGNPVTSAPNPPVSNQAVTITYTGTLAASATSITLHWGYNNWTSVTNAPMTKQSNGSWQATITLPSGATQLNMAFHNQSNTWDNNNSNNYNLNVS
;
A
#
# COMPACT_ATOMS: atom_id res chain seq x y z
N GLY A 1 -9.68 12.21 15.88
CA GLY A 1 -8.60 12.66 14.97
C GLY A 1 -9.21 13.13 13.68
N GLN A 2 -8.39 13.38 12.66
CA GLN A 2 -8.82 13.72 11.30
C GLN A 2 -7.94 12.99 10.29
N GLU A 3 -8.49 12.65 9.12
CA GLU A 3 -7.71 12.17 7.97
C GLU A 3 -7.02 13.32 7.22
N ARG A 4 -6.30 13.01 6.14
CA ARG A 4 -5.36 13.93 5.46
C ARG A 4 -6.01 15.20 4.90
N TRP A 5 -7.32 15.21 4.67
CA TRP A 5 -8.06 16.40 4.27
C TRP A 5 -8.53 17.27 5.44
N GLU A 6 -8.23 16.87 6.68
CA GLU A 6 -8.50 17.63 7.91
C GLU A 6 -10.00 17.82 8.19
N GLU A 7 -10.85 16.87 7.77
CA GLU A 7 -12.31 17.04 7.81
C GLU A 7 -13.00 16.00 8.70
N ASN A 8 -12.74 14.71 8.48
CA ASN A 8 -13.42 13.62 9.21
C ASN A 8 -12.42 12.73 9.96
N GLY A 9 -12.86 12.10 11.05
CA GLY A 9 -12.05 11.17 11.85
C GLY A 9 -12.58 9.74 11.82
N SER A 10 -11.83 8.83 12.45
CA SER A 10 -12.01 7.37 12.53
C SER A 10 -11.09 6.60 11.58
N TYR A 11 -11.55 5.54 10.92
CA TYR A 11 -10.70 4.57 10.22
C TYR A 11 -10.51 5.00 8.77
N SER A 12 -9.41 5.72 8.49
CA SER A 12 -9.02 6.07 7.13
C SER A 12 -7.89 5.15 6.66
N PRO A 13 -8.01 4.48 5.51
CA PRO A 13 -6.92 3.66 4.97
C PRO A 13 -5.66 4.49 4.69
N SER A 14 -5.80 5.79 4.37
CA SER A 14 -4.66 6.71 4.19
C SER A 14 -3.92 6.97 5.51
N THR A 15 -4.66 7.35 6.57
CA THR A 15 -4.06 7.60 7.88
C THR A 15 -3.46 6.34 8.49
N ILE A 16 -4.19 5.21 8.43
CA ILE A 16 -3.72 3.93 8.98
C ILE A 16 -2.46 3.45 8.24
N ALA A 17 -2.34 3.72 6.94
CA ALA A 17 -1.10 3.44 6.21
C ALA A 17 0.09 4.22 6.80
N ALA A 18 -0.05 5.52 7.03
CA ALA A 18 0.98 6.34 7.66
C ALA A 18 1.32 5.88 9.09
N GLU A 19 0.30 5.48 9.86
CA GLU A 19 0.45 4.95 11.22
C GLU A 19 1.24 3.64 11.25
N ILE A 20 0.92 2.68 10.39
CA ILE A 20 1.65 1.40 10.26
C ILE A 20 3.12 1.66 9.86
N ALA A 21 3.34 2.48 8.83
CA ALA A 21 4.70 2.81 8.37
C ALA A 21 5.50 3.54 9.45
N GLY A 22 4.86 4.45 10.18
CA GLY A 22 5.45 5.16 11.32
C GLY A 22 5.86 4.21 12.45
N LEU A 23 5.03 3.22 12.78
CA LEU A 23 5.35 2.25 13.82
C LEU A 23 6.49 1.31 13.42
N VAL A 24 6.52 0.81 12.18
CA VAL A 24 7.63 -0.03 11.70
C VAL A 24 8.94 0.75 11.67
N THR A 25 8.92 2.00 11.20
CA THR A 25 10.11 2.85 11.20
C THR A 25 10.57 3.20 12.62
N ALA A 26 9.64 3.48 13.54
CA ALA A 26 9.94 3.66 14.96
C ALA A 26 10.53 2.39 15.60
N ALA A 27 10.06 1.20 15.21
CA ALA A 27 10.62 -0.06 15.68
C ALA A 27 12.08 -0.26 15.23
N ASP A 28 12.42 0.15 14.01
CA ASP A 28 13.81 0.10 13.53
C ASP A 28 14.70 1.12 14.25
N ILE A 29 14.18 2.33 14.52
CA ILE A 29 14.88 3.33 15.35
C ILE A 29 15.12 2.78 16.76
N ALA A 30 14.12 2.14 17.38
CA ALA A 30 14.25 1.53 18.70
C ALA A 30 15.31 0.41 18.70
N ARG A 31 15.34 -0.44 17.67
CA ARG A 31 16.37 -1.47 17.46
C ARG A 31 17.78 -0.87 17.41
N ILE A 32 17.97 0.21 16.64
CA ILE A 32 19.27 0.91 16.52
C ILE A 32 19.75 1.44 17.87
N ASN A 33 18.82 1.87 18.74
CA ASN A 33 19.12 2.41 20.07
C ASN A 33 19.18 1.34 21.17
N GLY A 34 19.00 0.05 20.84
CA GLY A 34 19.01 -1.04 21.82
C GLY A 34 17.76 -1.13 22.71
N ASP A 35 16.68 -0.40 22.38
CA ASP A 35 15.40 -0.47 23.09
C ASP A 35 14.53 -1.60 22.52
N THR A 36 14.82 -2.82 22.96
CA THR A 36 14.11 -4.03 22.49
C THR A 36 12.65 -4.07 22.91
N SER A 37 12.30 -3.40 24.01
CA SER A 37 10.92 -3.34 24.52
C SER A 37 10.05 -2.49 23.59
N SER A 38 10.49 -1.28 23.27
CA SER A 38 9.78 -0.40 22.33
C SER A 38 9.78 -0.98 20.92
N GLN A 39 10.88 -1.58 20.48
CA GLN A 39 10.94 -2.30 19.19
C GLN A 39 9.84 -3.37 19.10
N THR A 40 9.68 -4.19 20.15
CA THR A 40 8.69 -5.27 20.18
C THR A 40 7.27 -4.69 20.18
N LEU A 41 7.02 -3.67 21.01
CA LEU A 41 5.72 -3.01 21.09
C LEU A 41 5.31 -2.43 19.74
N PHE A 42 6.16 -1.62 19.11
CA PHE A 42 5.85 -0.96 17.85
C PHE A 42 5.61 -1.95 16.71
N ASN A 43 6.45 -3.00 16.59
CA ASN A 43 6.22 -4.04 15.59
C ASN A 43 4.89 -4.77 15.82
N ASN A 44 4.59 -5.17 17.05
CA ASN A 44 3.34 -5.89 17.36
C ASN A 44 2.10 -5.03 17.06
N THR A 45 2.15 -3.73 17.38
CA THR A 45 1.06 -2.81 17.04
C THR A 45 0.94 -2.62 15.53
N ALA A 46 2.05 -2.43 14.81
CA ALA A 46 2.04 -2.29 13.36
C ALA A 46 1.45 -3.53 12.67
N ASP A 47 1.86 -4.72 13.08
CA ASP A 47 1.35 -5.98 12.51
C ASP A 47 -0.13 -6.19 12.81
N SER A 48 -0.57 -5.83 14.01
CA SER A 48 -1.98 -5.87 14.39
C SER A 48 -2.81 -4.94 13.50
N TRP A 49 -2.34 -3.72 13.23
CA TRP A 49 -3.08 -2.78 12.38
C TRP A 49 -3.01 -3.16 10.90
N GLN A 50 -1.87 -3.63 10.42
CA GLN A 50 -1.70 -4.10 9.05
C GLN A 50 -2.63 -5.27 8.71
N SER A 51 -2.80 -6.21 9.65
CA SER A 51 -3.71 -7.35 9.45
C SER A 51 -5.20 -6.99 9.50
N GLN A 52 -5.55 -5.83 10.06
CA GLN A 52 -6.93 -5.40 10.26
C GLN A 52 -7.38 -4.28 9.32
N VAL A 53 -6.47 -3.48 8.74
CA VAL A 53 -6.81 -2.30 7.94
C VAL A 53 -7.83 -2.59 6.84
N VAL A 54 -7.69 -3.73 6.15
CA VAL A 54 -8.66 -4.17 5.14
C VAL A 54 -10.03 -4.43 5.77
N GLY A 55 -10.08 -5.16 6.88
CA GLY A 55 -11.34 -5.46 7.58
C GLY A 55 -12.05 -4.22 8.12
N TRP A 56 -11.32 -3.16 8.45
CA TRP A 56 -11.88 -1.91 8.96
C TRP A 56 -12.32 -0.92 7.87
N THR A 57 -11.80 -1.04 6.65
CA THR A 57 -11.94 0.06 5.66
C THR A 57 -12.32 -0.39 4.25
N PHE A 58 -12.40 -1.70 3.99
CA PHE A 58 -12.78 -2.26 2.69
C PHE A 58 -14.22 -2.77 2.72
N THR A 59 -15.12 -2.06 2.03
CA THR A 59 -16.51 -2.48 1.89
C THR A 59 -16.65 -3.66 0.94
N THR A 60 -17.66 -4.49 1.20
CA THR A 60 -18.14 -5.56 0.32
C THR A 60 -19.63 -5.43 0.03
N SER A 61 -20.25 -4.33 0.46
CA SER A 61 -21.68 -4.05 0.35
C SER A 61 -21.95 -2.65 -0.20
N GLY A 62 -20.94 -2.05 -0.83
CA GLY A 62 -21.03 -0.74 -1.45
C GLY A 62 -21.90 -0.74 -2.71
N SER A 63 -22.28 0.46 -3.16
CA SER A 63 -23.14 0.65 -4.34
C SER A 63 -22.39 1.00 -5.62
N ILE A 64 -21.07 1.22 -5.54
CA ILE A 64 -20.22 1.66 -6.66
C ILE A 64 -19.53 0.46 -7.31
N SER A 65 -19.45 0.43 -8.64
CA SER A 65 -18.77 -0.65 -9.39
C SER A 65 -19.33 -2.03 -8.99
N ASN A 66 -18.49 -2.95 -8.52
CA ASN A 66 -18.87 -4.28 -8.05
C ASN A 66 -19.25 -4.33 -6.56
N GLY A 67 -19.30 -3.19 -5.86
CA GLY A 67 -19.59 -3.11 -4.42
C GLY A 67 -18.41 -3.44 -3.50
N HIS A 68 -17.20 -3.63 -4.06
CA HIS A 68 -15.99 -3.97 -3.33
C HIS A 68 -14.91 -2.90 -3.50
N TYR A 69 -14.60 -2.14 -2.45
CA TYR A 69 -13.60 -1.07 -2.50
C TYR A 69 -13.25 -0.56 -1.11
N PHE A 70 -12.11 0.13 -0.98
CA PHE A 70 -11.84 0.97 0.18
C PHE A 70 -12.77 2.19 0.18
N GLU A 71 -13.41 2.43 1.32
CA GLU A 71 -14.12 3.68 1.58
C GLU A 71 -13.12 4.81 1.84
N ARG A 72 -13.55 6.07 1.74
CA ARG A 72 -12.72 7.21 2.19
C ARG A 72 -12.36 7.08 3.66
N ILE A 73 -13.38 6.84 4.48
CA ILE A 73 -13.28 6.80 5.93
C ILE A 73 -14.48 6.03 6.49
N ASP A 74 -14.20 5.12 7.40
CA ASP A 74 -15.21 4.37 8.13
C ASP A 74 -15.32 4.89 9.56
N ASN A 75 -16.54 5.11 10.05
CA ASN A 75 -16.80 5.73 11.34
C ASN A 75 -16.52 4.83 12.56
N ASN A 76 -16.55 3.50 12.44
CA ASN A 76 -16.53 2.57 13.59
C ASN A 76 -15.71 1.27 13.41
N GLY A 77 -15.10 1.06 12.25
CA GLY A 77 -14.31 -0.10 11.84
C GLY A 77 -15.14 -1.21 11.18
N ASN A 78 -16.36 -0.94 10.69
CA ASN A 78 -17.23 -1.92 10.04
C ASN A 78 -17.76 -1.39 8.69
N PRO A 79 -17.02 -1.64 7.58
CA PRO A 79 -17.26 -1.00 6.28
C PRO A 79 -18.48 -1.58 5.55
N ASN A 80 -19.40 -2.22 6.25
CA ASN A 80 -20.59 -2.86 5.68
C ASN A 80 -21.88 -2.48 6.41
N ASP A 81 -21.84 -1.58 7.40
CA ASP A 81 -23.03 -1.19 8.15
C ASP A 81 -23.78 0.02 7.57
N GLY A 82 -23.14 0.79 6.68
CA GLY A 82 -23.74 1.95 6.06
C GLY A 82 -23.93 3.13 7.02
N GLY A 83 -22.98 3.33 7.93
CA GLY A 83 -22.99 4.49 8.82
C GLY A 83 -23.01 5.82 8.07
N THR A 84 -23.49 6.86 8.75
CA THR A 84 -23.63 8.19 8.14
C THR A 84 -22.42 9.05 8.44
N ILE A 85 -21.79 9.59 7.40
CA ILE A 85 -20.73 10.61 7.51
C ILE A 85 -21.20 11.96 6.99
N ASN A 86 -20.79 13.02 7.68
CA ASN A 86 -21.01 14.39 7.25
C ASN A 86 -19.80 14.87 6.46
N ILE A 87 -20.02 15.23 5.19
CA ILE A 87 -19.03 15.82 4.32
C ILE A 87 -18.97 17.33 4.58
N ALA A 88 -17.76 17.81 4.83
CA ALA A 88 -17.45 19.20 5.09
C ALA A 88 -17.80 20.12 3.91
N ASN A 89 -17.67 21.43 4.13
CA ASN A 89 -17.77 22.45 3.07
C ASN A 89 -19.11 22.43 2.32
N GLY A 90 -20.19 22.08 3.03
CA GLY A 90 -21.54 22.00 2.47
C GLY A 90 -21.82 20.74 1.66
N GLY A 91 -20.98 19.70 1.74
CA GLY A 91 -21.17 18.45 1.00
C GLY A 91 -22.43 17.70 1.41
N GLY A 92 -22.77 17.67 2.70
CA GLY A 92 -24.00 17.04 3.21
C GLY A 92 -23.77 15.73 3.95
N ASN A 93 -24.80 14.91 4.12
CA ASN A 93 -24.72 13.64 4.84
C ASN A 93 -24.89 12.47 3.88
N TYR A 94 -24.03 11.47 4.00
CA TYR A 94 -24.00 10.31 3.11
C TYR A 94 -23.75 9.03 3.90
N ASP A 95 -24.19 7.91 3.31
CA ASP A 95 -23.72 6.57 3.66
C ASP A 95 -22.21 6.51 3.36
N GLU A 96 -21.38 6.12 4.32
CA GLU A 96 -19.91 6.09 4.17
C GLU A 96 -19.45 5.22 3.02
N ARG A 97 -20.16 4.11 2.75
CA ARG A 97 -19.89 3.22 1.61
C ARG A 97 -20.09 3.91 0.27
N SER A 98 -20.78 5.05 0.22
CA SER A 98 -20.97 5.82 -1.00
C SER A 98 -19.85 6.83 -1.26
N ILE A 99 -18.89 6.99 -0.34
CA ILE A 99 -17.80 7.97 -0.45
C ILE A 99 -16.47 7.26 -0.71
N VAL A 100 -15.88 7.52 -1.87
CA VAL A 100 -14.57 6.98 -2.26
C VAL A 100 -13.50 8.06 -2.31
N ASP A 101 -12.28 7.70 -1.96
CA ASP A 101 -11.07 8.54 -2.00
C ASP A 101 -9.90 7.69 -2.51
N SER A 102 -8.93 8.28 -3.21
CA SER A 102 -7.74 7.55 -3.68
C SER A 102 -6.69 7.32 -2.59
N GLY A 103 -6.91 7.75 -1.36
CA GLY A 103 -5.97 7.69 -0.24
C GLY A 103 -5.60 6.27 0.20
N PHE A 104 -6.38 5.25 -0.19
CA PHE A 104 -5.97 3.85 -0.02
C PHE A 104 -4.69 3.50 -0.80
N LEU A 105 -4.31 4.28 -1.81
CA LEU A 105 -3.04 4.11 -2.53
C LEU A 105 -1.82 4.30 -1.62
N GLU A 106 -1.96 4.99 -0.48
CA GLU A 106 -0.90 5.06 0.54
C GLU A 106 -0.54 3.67 1.09
N LEU A 107 -1.47 2.72 1.12
CA LEU A 107 -1.16 1.33 1.51
C LEU A 107 -0.13 0.69 0.57
N VAL A 108 -0.12 1.08 -0.70
CA VAL A 108 0.90 0.63 -1.66
C VAL A 108 2.15 1.49 -1.59
N ARG A 109 2.00 2.83 -1.59
CA ARG A 109 3.11 3.78 -1.58
C ARG A 109 4.03 3.59 -0.37
N GLN A 110 3.46 3.25 0.78
CA GLN A 110 4.18 2.97 2.03
C GLN A 110 4.67 1.52 2.15
N GLY A 111 4.41 0.63 1.17
CA GLY A 111 4.88 -0.75 1.16
C GLY A 111 4.08 -1.73 2.04
N ILE A 112 2.84 -1.42 2.38
CA ILE A 112 1.99 -2.19 3.30
C ILE A 112 1.18 -3.27 2.58
N LEU A 113 0.68 -2.96 1.38
CA LEU A 113 -0.01 -3.89 0.50
C LEU A 113 0.69 -3.98 -0.87
N PRO A 114 0.72 -5.16 -1.50
CA PRO A 114 1.18 -5.30 -2.88
C PRO A 114 0.33 -4.47 -3.85
N ALA A 115 0.97 -3.86 -4.85
CA ALA A 115 0.28 -3.04 -5.85
C ALA A 115 -0.76 -3.81 -6.68
N ASN A 116 -0.55 -5.12 -6.86
CA ASN A 116 -1.45 -6.03 -7.57
C ASN A 116 -2.49 -6.70 -6.65
N SER A 117 -2.61 -6.28 -5.39
CA SER A 117 -3.64 -6.77 -4.47
C SER A 117 -5.04 -6.58 -5.07
N THR A 118 -5.91 -7.58 -4.88
CA THR A 118 -7.31 -7.51 -5.34
C THR A 118 -8.06 -6.37 -4.66
N TYR A 119 -7.76 -6.06 -3.40
CA TYR A 119 -8.36 -4.93 -2.69
C TYR A 119 -8.02 -3.59 -3.36
N ILE A 120 -6.78 -3.43 -3.81
CA ILE A 120 -6.31 -2.22 -4.50
C ILE A 120 -6.98 -2.11 -5.87
N THR A 121 -6.93 -3.18 -6.66
CA THR A 121 -7.45 -3.17 -8.04
C THR A 121 -8.98 -2.99 -8.12
N GLN A 122 -9.73 -3.57 -7.17
CA GLN A 122 -11.18 -3.32 -7.08
C GLN A 122 -11.49 -1.87 -6.68
N SER A 123 -10.71 -1.29 -5.76
CA SER A 123 -10.87 0.10 -5.33
C SER A 123 -10.54 1.12 -6.41
N LEU A 124 -9.54 0.84 -7.26
CA LEU A 124 -9.24 1.66 -8.43
C LEU A 124 -10.44 1.78 -9.37
N ALA A 125 -11.17 0.68 -9.60
CA ALA A 125 -12.35 0.70 -10.46
C ALA A 125 -13.47 1.57 -9.88
N ALA A 126 -13.69 1.53 -8.56
CA ALA A 126 -14.67 2.38 -7.90
C ALA A 126 -14.29 3.88 -7.92
N VAL A 127 -13.04 4.20 -7.61
CA VAL A 127 -12.50 5.57 -7.67
C VAL A 127 -12.56 6.12 -9.10
N ASP A 128 -12.15 5.34 -10.10
CA ASP A 128 -12.14 5.80 -11.49
C ASP A 128 -13.55 5.99 -12.06
N ALA A 129 -14.51 5.17 -11.64
CA ALA A 129 -15.90 5.34 -12.04
C ALA A 129 -16.56 6.59 -11.42
N THR A 130 -16.05 7.09 -10.30
CA THR A 130 -16.75 8.07 -9.47
C THR A 130 -16.12 9.45 -9.50
N ILE A 131 -14.79 9.54 -9.34
CA ILE A 131 -14.09 10.80 -9.07
C ILE A 131 -12.98 11.13 -10.06
N LYS A 132 -12.82 10.35 -11.14
CA LYS A 132 -11.90 10.63 -12.24
C LYS A 132 -12.55 11.51 -13.31
N GLN A 133 -11.77 12.43 -13.89
CA GLN A 133 -12.10 13.08 -15.16
C GLN A 133 -10.88 13.17 -16.06
N THR A 134 -11.11 13.02 -17.37
CA THR A 134 -10.10 13.19 -18.40
C THR A 134 -10.28 14.54 -19.09
N ILE A 135 -9.22 15.36 -19.12
CA ILE A 135 -9.20 16.67 -19.78
C ILE A 135 -8.03 16.70 -20.76
N ASN A 136 -8.34 16.90 -22.04
CA ASN A 136 -7.34 16.94 -23.12
C ASN A 136 -6.39 15.73 -23.11
N GLY A 137 -6.91 14.54 -22.80
CA GLY A 137 -6.15 13.29 -22.72
C GLY A 137 -5.38 13.07 -21.42
N ASN A 138 -5.45 13.99 -20.46
CA ASN A 138 -4.84 13.86 -19.14
C ASN A 138 -5.88 13.51 -18.08
N ASP A 139 -5.56 12.57 -17.21
CA ASP A 139 -6.45 12.13 -16.14
C ASP A 139 -6.16 12.88 -14.84
N TYR A 140 -7.23 13.33 -14.19
CA TYR A 140 -7.22 13.97 -12.88
C TYR A 140 -8.33 13.41 -12.00
N TRP A 141 -8.19 13.55 -10.70
CA TRP A 141 -9.15 13.08 -9.72
C TRP A 141 -9.59 14.21 -8.79
N TYR A 142 -10.84 14.18 -8.36
CA TYR A 142 -11.26 14.88 -7.15
C TYR A 142 -10.68 14.16 -5.93
N ARG A 143 -10.66 14.82 -4.77
CA ARG A 143 -10.25 14.18 -3.50
C ARG A 143 -11.18 13.00 -3.17
N TYR A 144 -12.47 13.29 -3.16
CA TYR A 144 -13.55 12.34 -2.94
C TYR A 144 -14.87 12.90 -3.52
N ASN A 145 -15.91 12.09 -3.67
CA ASN A 145 -17.19 12.55 -4.22
C ASN A 145 -17.97 13.40 -3.21
N HIS A 146 -18.68 14.42 -3.70
CA HIS A 146 -19.39 15.44 -2.90
C HIS A 146 -18.47 16.40 -2.12
N ASP A 147 -17.18 16.39 -2.40
CA ASP A 147 -16.24 17.41 -1.92
C ASP A 147 -16.74 18.82 -2.28
N GLY A 148 -16.83 19.68 -1.26
CA GLY A 148 -17.28 21.07 -1.37
C GLY A 148 -16.17 22.12 -1.26
N TYR A 149 -14.91 21.75 -1.05
CA TYR A 149 -13.84 22.73 -0.89
C TYR A 149 -13.21 23.13 -2.23
N GLY A 150 -13.80 24.18 -2.77
CA GLY A 150 -13.41 24.84 -4.01
C GLY A 150 -14.38 25.96 -4.32
N GLU A 151 -14.22 26.60 -5.47
CA GLU A 151 -15.07 27.72 -5.88
C GLU A 151 -16.56 27.35 -5.90
N THR A 152 -17.41 28.38 -5.75
CA THR A 152 -18.86 28.21 -5.91
C THR A 152 -19.21 27.67 -7.30
N ALA A 153 -20.46 27.23 -7.48
CA ALA A 153 -20.94 26.77 -8.79
C ALA A 153 -20.78 27.83 -9.92
N SER A 154 -20.78 29.13 -9.58
CA SER A 154 -20.55 30.22 -10.53
C SER A 154 -19.07 30.55 -10.78
N GLY A 155 -18.14 29.88 -10.07
CA GLY A 155 -16.71 30.18 -10.10
C GLY A 155 -16.30 31.38 -9.24
N ALA A 156 -17.17 31.82 -8.32
CA ALA A 156 -16.81 32.81 -7.31
C ALA A 156 -15.89 32.16 -6.25
N ASN A 157 -15.19 33.00 -5.48
CA ASN A 157 -14.26 32.52 -4.46
C ASN A 157 -14.98 31.61 -3.45
N TYR A 158 -14.26 30.63 -2.92
CA TYR A 158 -14.74 29.79 -1.83
C TYR A 158 -15.09 30.64 -0.58
N THR A 159 -16.22 30.34 0.06
CA THR A 159 -16.71 31.08 1.24
C THR A 159 -17.15 30.16 2.38
N GLY A 160 -16.58 28.95 2.48
CA GLY A 160 -16.96 27.94 3.48
C GLY A 160 -17.87 26.83 2.96
N ALA A 161 -18.43 26.98 1.76
CA ALA A 161 -19.10 25.91 1.01
C ALA A 161 -18.98 26.17 -0.50
N GLY A 162 -18.87 25.10 -1.29
CA GLY A 162 -18.60 25.22 -2.72
C GLY A 162 -18.64 23.88 -3.44
N VAL A 163 -17.81 23.77 -4.47
CA VAL A 163 -17.62 22.54 -5.24
C VAL A 163 -16.12 22.30 -5.33
N GLY A 164 -15.65 21.21 -4.74
CA GLY A 164 -14.27 20.74 -4.88
C GLY A 164 -13.94 20.47 -6.35
N ARG A 165 -12.69 20.69 -6.73
CA ARG A 165 -12.22 20.56 -8.12
C ARG A 165 -11.18 19.46 -8.25
N LEU A 166 -10.56 19.34 -9.42
CA LEU A 166 -9.61 18.28 -9.71
C LEU A 166 -8.24 18.65 -9.15
N TRP A 167 -7.55 17.69 -8.52
CA TRP A 167 -6.27 17.90 -7.85
C TRP A 167 -5.13 17.25 -8.67
N PRO A 168 -4.21 18.04 -9.26
CA PRO A 168 -3.11 17.50 -10.07
C PRO A 168 -2.19 16.56 -9.29
N ILE A 169 -2.05 16.77 -7.98
CA ILE A 169 -1.28 15.89 -7.12
C ILE A 169 -1.79 14.44 -7.13
N LEU A 170 -3.10 14.22 -7.28
CA LEU A 170 -3.67 12.88 -7.29
C LEU A 170 -3.37 12.13 -8.60
N SER A 171 -3.11 12.86 -9.70
CA SER A 171 -2.50 12.27 -10.90
C SER A 171 -1.08 11.78 -10.60
N GLY A 172 -0.33 12.54 -9.79
CA GLY A 172 0.98 12.16 -9.26
C GLY A 172 0.94 10.87 -8.44
N GLU A 173 0.07 10.82 -7.44
CA GLU A 173 -0.13 9.63 -6.58
C GLU A 173 -0.54 8.40 -7.40
N ARG A 174 -1.42 8.57 -8.39
CA ARG A 174 -1.77 7.50 -9.34
C ARG A 174 -0.57 7.05 -10.18
N GLY A 175 0.31 7.97 -10.57
CA GLY A 175 1.57 7.67 -11.25
C GLY A 175 2.51 6.82 -10.40
N ILE A 176 2.66 7.16 -9.12
CA ILE A 176 3.45 6.37 -8.17
C ILE A 176 2.89 4.94 -8.03
N TYR A 177 1.57 4.80 -7.88
CA TYR A 177 0.93 3.48 -7.91
C TYR A 177 1.22 2.72 -9.20
N THR A 178 1.15 3.41 -10.35
CA THR A 178 1.38 2.79 -11.66
C THR A 178 2.79 2.23 -11.76
N ILE A 179 3.80 2.95 -11.26
CA ILE A 179 5.19 2.46 -11.16
C ILE A 179 5.29 1.25 -10.23
N ALA A 180 4.62 1.30 -9.07
CA ALA A 180 4.57 0.17 -8.13
C ALA A 180 4.04 -1.12 -8.77
N ASN A 181 3.13 -0.98 -9.74
CA ASN A 181 2.54 -2.08 -10.50
C ASN A 181 3.30 -2.42 -11.80
N GLY A 182 4.52 -1.90 -11.97
CA GLY A 182 5.39 -2.19 -13.13
C GLY A 182 5.08 -1.37 -14.39
N GLY A 183 4.24 -0.33 -14.30
CA GLY A 183 3.94 0.59 -15.39
C GLY A 183 4.89 1.80 -15.47
N SER A 184 4.61 2.71 -16.40
CA SER A 184 5.34 3.99 -16.54
C SER A 184 4.60 5.15 -15.86
N GLY A 185 5.36 6.06 -15.23
CA GLY A 185 4.86 7.32 -14.67
C GLY A 185 4.68 8.45 -15.69
N ASP A 186 5.06 8.28 -16.96
CA ASP A 186 5.09 9.35 -17.96
C ASP A 186 3.74 10.05 -18.18
N ALA A 187 2.65 9.29 -18.17
CA ALA A 187 1.31 9.84 -18.33
C ALA A 187 0.94 10.76 -17.15
N ALA A 188 1.30 10.38 -15.93
CA ALA A 188 1.08 11.19 -14.74
C ALA A 188 1.97 12.45 -14.73
N LEU A 189 3.24 12.34 -15.14
CA LEU A 189 4.11 13.50 -15.32
C LEU A 189 3.53 14.49 -16.33
N THR A 190 3.03 13.96 -17.46
CA THR A 190 2.39 14.77 -18.51
C THR A 190 1.14 15.49 -17.97
N ALA A 191 0.29 14.78 -17.22
CA ALA A 191 -0.90 15.37 -16.61
C ALA A 191 -0.57 16.47 -15.60
N MET A 192 0.42 16.24 -14.73
CA MET A 192 0.88 17.24 -13.76
C MET A 192 1.46 18.47 -14.47
N MET A 193 2.31 18.30 -15.49
CA MET A 193 2.85 19.42 -16.26
C MET A 193 1.77 20.19 -17.03
N ALA A 194 0.76 19.50 -17.58
CA ALA A 194 -0.34 20.14 -18.29
C ALA A 194 -1.23 21.02 -17.39
N SER A 195 -1.21 20.78 -16.08
CA SER A 195 -1.94 21.59 -15.08
C SER A 195 -1.19 22.84 -14.64
N ALA A 196 0.10 22.94 -14.96
CA ALA A 196 0.95 24.01 -14.46
C ALA A 196 0.56 25.38 -15.07
N ASN A 197 0.80 26.43 -14.31
CA ASN A 197 0.65 27.79 -14.83
C ASN A 197 1.80 28.16 -15.79
N SER A 198 1.78 29.38 -16.34
CA SER A 198 2.78 29.87 -17.30
C SER A 198 4.22 29.91 -16.77
N THR A 199 4.44 29.80 -15.44
CA THR A 199 5.78 29.76 -14.83
C THR A 199 6.20 28.35 -14.43
N GLY A 200 5.42 27.31 -14.78
CA GLY A 200 5.71 25.92 -14.46
C GLY A 200 5.31 25.49 -13.04
N MET A 201 4.53 26.30 -12.34
CA MET A 201 4.06 26.00 -10.99
C MET A 201 2.76 25.19 -11.03
N ILE A 202 2.73 24.06 -10.32
CA ILE A 202 1.59 23.14 -10.26
C ILE A 202 0.63 23.63 -9.15
N PRO A 203 -0.65 23.86 -9.45
CA PRO A 203 -1.62 24.36 -8.47
C PRO A 203 -2.13 23.24 -7.56
N GLU A 204 -2.84 23.63 -6.50
CA GLU A 204 -3.65 22.72 -5.70
C GLU A 204 -4.80 22.12 -6.52
N GLN A 205 -5.55 22.98 -7.22
CA GLN A 205 -6.71 22.56 -8.00
C GLN A 205 -6.71 23.12 -9.42
N VAL A 206 -7.31 22.37 -10.34
CA VAL A 206 -7.65 22.80 -11.71
C VAL A 206 -9.13 22.66 -11.99
N TRP A 207 -9.64 23.50 -12.90
CA TRP A 207 -11.03 23.45 -13.32
C TRP A 207 -11.37 22.11 -13.96
N ASN A 208 -12.52 21.56 -13.57
CA ASN A 208 -13.03 20.30 -14.10
C ASN A 208 -13.68 20.47 -15.49
N THR A 209 -14.13 19.38 -16.11
CA THR A 209 -14.73 19.39 -17.47
C THR A 209 -15.91 20.34 -17.63
N SER A 210 -16.68 20.57 -16.56
CA SER A 210 -17.81 21.52 -16.50
C SER A 210 -17.42 22.83 -15.81
N ALA A 211 -16.29 23.42 -16.22
CA ALA A 211 -15.83 24.71 -15.72
C ALA A 211 -16.89 25.82 -15.93
N PRO A 212 -17.08 26.76 -14.98
CA PRO A 212 -17.98 27.89 -15.17
C PRO A 212 -17.52 28.79 -16.33
N SER A 213 -18.47 29.55 -16.90
CA SER A 213 -18.18 30.47 -18.01
C SER A 213 -17.03 31.42 -17.67
N GLY A 214 -16.05 31.51 -18.57
CA GLY A 214 -14.84 32.33 -18.39
C GLY A 214 -13.63 31.56 -17.85
N TYR A 215 -13.79 30.29 -17.47
CA TYR A 215 -12.69 29.41 -17.08
C TYR A 215 -12.50 28.26 -18.07
N ILE A 216 -11.30 27.73 -18.13
CA ILE A 216 -10.91 26.67 -19.08
C ILE A 216 -10.65 25.39 -18.27
N PRO A 217 -11.25 24.24 -18.62
CA PRO A 217 -10.93 22.97 -17.99
C PRO A 217 -9.42 22.67 -18.02
N GLY A 218 -8.90 22.14 -16.92
CA GLY A 218 -7.49 21.78 -16.76
C GLY A 218 -6.55 22.95 -16.41
N THR A 219 -7.03 24.20 -16.42
CA THR A 219 -6.22 25.34 -15.96
C THR A 219 -6.38 25.56 -14.46
N PRO A 220 -5.39 26.16 -13.77
CA PRO A 220 -5.47 26.47 -12.34
C PRO A 220 -6.76 27.19 -11.93
N THR A 221 -7.30 26.82 -10.77
CA THR A 221 -8.40 27.56 -10.13
C THR A 221 -7.87 28.76 -9.34
N LYS A 222 -8.67 29.32 -8.44
CA LYS A 222 -8.28 30.39 -7.51
C LYS A 222 -7.73 29.86 -6.18
N SER A 223 -7.61 28.53 -6.07
CA SER A 223 -6.91 27.84 -4.98
C SER A 223 -5.41 28.16 -4.97
N MET A 224 -4.66 27.53 -4.06
CA MET A 224 -3.23 27.74 -3.91
C MET A 224 -2.47 27.40 -5.21
N ASN A 225 -1.56 28.29 -5.63
CA ASN A 225 -0.77 28.12 -6.85
C ASN A 225 0.57 28.89 -6.75
N PRO A 226 1.71 28.21 -6.53
CA PRO A 226 1.90 26.75 -6.42
C PRO A 226 1.40 26.14 -5.11
N LEU A 227 1.04 24.84 -5.17
CA LEU A 227 0.98 23.99 -3.97
C LEU A 227 2.32 23.25 -3.79
N ASN A 228 3.03 23.51 -2.71
CA ASN A 228 4.33 22.85 -2.44
C ASN A 228 4.22 21.32 -2.37
N TRP A 229 3.10 20.78 -1.88
CA TRP A 229 2.86 19.34 -1.86
C TRP A 229 2.77 18.76 -3.28
N ALA A 230 2.04 19.40 -4.20
CA ALA A 230 1.98 18.97 -5.60
C ALA A 230 3.35 19.08 -6.29
N MET A 231 4.13 20.12 -5.98
CA MET A 231 5.50 20.26 -6.48
C MET A 231 6.41 19.15 -5.95
N GLY A 232 6.27 18.78 -4.67
CA GLY A 232 6.99 17.66 -4.06
C GLY A 232 6.65 16.32 -4.72
N GLU A 233 5.36 16.06 -4.92
CA GLU A 233 4.88 14.84 -5.58
C GLU A 233 5.39 14.75 -7.03
N PHE A 234 5.45 15.87 -7.75
CA PHE A 234 6.04 15.90 -9.09
C PHE A 234 7.51 15.48 -9.09
N ILE A 235 8.30 15.97 -8.12
CA ILE A 235 9.72 15.59 -7.99
C ILE A 235 9.84 14.10 -7.63
N THR A 236 9.05 13.62 -6.67
CA THR A 236 9.03 12.20 -6.29
C THR A 236 8.67 11.31 -7.48
N LEU A 237 7.64 11.67 -8.24
CA LEU A 237 7.22 10.94 -9.44
C LEU A 237 8.29 10.96 -10.53
N LEU A 238 8.95 12.11 -10.75
CA LEU A 238 10.02 12.22 -11.73
C LEU A 238 11.20 11.29 -11.42
N VAL A 239 11.64 11.30 -10.16
CA VAL A 239 12.71 10.40 -9.69
C VAL A 239 12.26 8.94 -9.82
N SER A 240 11.04 8.64 -9.37
CA SER A 240 10.49 7.28 -9.40
C SER A 240 10.35 6.73 -10.82
N THR A 241 9.95 7.59 -11.77
CA THR A 241 9.83 7.23 -13.18
C THR A 241 11.20 6.91 -13.76
N SER A 242 12.22 7.71 -13.43
CA SER A 242 13.59 7.48 -13.90
C SER A 242 14.24 6.24 -13.29
N SER A 243 13.91 5.87 -12.05
CA SER A 243 14.49 4.70 -11.37
C SER A 243 13.67 3.42 -11.55
N HIS A 244 12.46 3.50 -12.12
CA HIS A 244 11.47 2.42 -12.17
C HIS A 244 11.14 1.83 -10.79
N THR A 245 11.24 2.63 -9.74
CA THR A 245 10.98 2.26 -8.34
C THR A 245 10.34 3.44 -7.61
N ILE A 246 9.56 3.21 -6.56
CA ILE A 246 9.01 4.32 -5.76
C ILE A 246 10.13 4.93 -4.91
N ALA A 247 10.46 6.19 -5.16
CA ALA A 247 11.62 6.86 -4.57
C ALA A 247 11.52 7.06 -3.05
N ASP A 248 10.31 7.23 -2.52
CA ASP A 248 10.05 7.54 -1.12
C ASP A 248 9.38 6.41 -0.34
N MET A 249 9.30 5.21 -0.90
CA MET A 249 8.79 4.04 -0.18
C MET A 249 9.76 3.62 0.93
N PRO A 250 9.31 3.50 2.19
CA PRO A 250 10.15 2.98 3.27
C PRO A 250 10.46 1.48 3.04
N SER A 251 11.69 1.16 2.62
CA SER A 251 12.07 -0.21 2.27
C SER A 251 11.90 -1.21 3.42
N ILE A 252 12.06 -0.78 4.67
CA ILE A 252 11.83 -1.62 5.86
C ILE A 252 10.36 -2.00 6.04
N VAL A 253 9.42 -1.16 5.60
CA VAL A 253 7.99 -1.44 5.63
C VAL A 253 7.65 -2.40 4.49
N TYR A 254 8.13 -2.10 3.27
CA TYR A 254 7.98 -2.99 2.12
C TYR A 254 8.49 -4.40 2.41
N ASN A 255 9.73 -4.53 2.87
CA ASN A 255 10.34 -5.83 3.18
C ASN A 255 9.60 -6.60 4.27
N ARG A 256 8.90 -5.90 5.18
CA ARG A 256 8.10 -6.52 6.23
C ARG A 256 6.75 -7.00 5.73
N TYR A 257 6.12 -6.27 4.81
CA TYR A 257 4.76 -6.53 4.34
C TYR A 257 4.70 -6.85 2.84
N ALA A 258 4.56 -5.85 1.96
CA ALA A 258 4.27 -6.08 0.53
C ALA A 258 5.36 -6.84 -0.25
N GLY A 259 6.62 -6.68 0.17
CA GLY A 259 7.79 -7.37 -0.34
C GLY A 259 8.21 -8.60 0.45
N ALA A 260 7.61 -8.82 1.63
CA ALA A 260 7.66 -10.15 2.22
C ALA A 260 6.93 -11.06 1.24
N THR A 261 7.59 -12.13 0.79
CA THR A 261 6.97 -13.14 -0.08
C THR A 261 5.67 -13.60 0.57
N SER A 262 4.55 -13.05 0.11
CA SER A 262 3.26 -13.14 0.78
C SER A 262 2.88 -14.61 0.92
N GLY A 263 2.80 -15.09 2.16
CA GLY A 263 2.36 -16.45 2.46
C GLY A 263 3.39 -17.55 2.25
N ASN A 264 4.65 -17.24 1.93
CA ASN A 264 5.71 -18.23 2.05
C ASN A 264 6.37 -18.08 3.42
N PRO A 265 6.00 -18.89 4.43
CA PRO A 265 6.65 -18.88 5.74
C PRO A 265 8.12 -19.31 5.68
N VAL A 266 8.70 -19.50 4.49
CA VAL A 266 10.06 -19.92 4.28
C VAL A 266 10.80 -18.87 3.46
N THR A 267 11.87 -18.32 4.02
CA THR A 267 12.82 -17.47 3.31
C THR A 267 14.21 -18.08 3.33
N SER A 268 15.08 -17.60 2.45
CA SER A 268 16.48 -18.05 2.34
C SER A 268 17.45 -16.86 2.36
N ALA A 269 18.69 -17.12 2.76
CA ALA A 269 19.81 -16.21 2.63
C ALA A 269 21.05 -17.00 2.21
N PRO A 270 21.62 -16.79 1.01
CA PRO A 270 21.17 -15.84 -0.02
C PRO A 270 19.79 -16.23 -0.61
N ASN A 271 19.10 -15.24 -1.18
CA ASN A 271 17.86 -15.42 -1.94
C ASN A 271 18.04 -14.78 -3.34
N PRO A 272 18.00 -15.56 -4.43
CA PRO A 272 17.86 -17.02 -4.46
C PRO A 272 19.08 -17.74 -3.83
N PRO A 273 18.90 -18.96 -3.30
CA PRO A 273 20.02 -19.83 -2.92
C PRO A 273 20.96 -20.08 -4.10
N VAL A 274 22.24 -20.33 -3.83
CA VAL A 274 23.26 -20.59 -4.86
C VAL A 274 23.79 -22.01 -4.74
N SER A 275 23.92 -22.71 -5.86
CA SER A 275 24.46 -24.07 -5.91
C SER A 275 25.91 -24.11 -5.38
N ASN A 276 26.27 -25.21 -4.71
CA ASN A 276 27.59 -25.37 -4.09
C ASN A 276 27.93 -24.32 -3.01
N GLN A 277 26.93 -23.64 -2.42
CA GLN A 277 27.10 -22.69 -1.34
C GLN A 277 26.20 -23.01 -0.13
N ALA A 278 26.55 -22.40 1.01
CA ALA A 278 25.70 -22.43 2.19
C ALA A 278 24.47 -21.51 1.98
N VAL A 279 23.32 -21.95 2.47
CA VAL A 279 22.08 -21.18 2.52
C VAL A 279 21.46 -21.32 3.90
N THR A 280 21.10 -20.19 4.50
CA THR A 280 20.32 -20.13 5.74
C THR A 280 18.84 -20.05 5.41
N ILE A 281 18.07 -21.02 5.88
CA ILE A 281 16.61 -21.10 5.73
C ILE A 281 15.97 -20.57 7.01
N THR A 282 15.02 -19.64 6.87
CA THR A 282 14.20 -19.13 7.98
C THR A 282 12.76 -19.61 7.81
N TYR A 283 12.17 -20.17 8.87
CA TYR A 283 10.80 -20.67 8.92
C TYR A 283 9.95 -19.92 9.95
N THR A 284 8.80 -19.41 9.52
CA THR A 284 7.80 -18.67 10.32
C THR A 284 6.39 -19.27 10.16
N GLY A 285 6.28 -20.54 9.76
CA GLY A 285 5.01 -21.16 9.40
C GLY A 285 4.14 -21.53 10.59
N THR A 286 3.07 -22.26 10.31
CA THR A 286 1.99 -22.53 11.27
C THR A 286 2.45 -23.26 12.53
N LEU A 287 3.59 -23.97 12.47
CA LEU A 287 4.18 -24.68 13.61
C LEU A 287 5.08 -23.79 14.49
N ALA A 288 5.56 -22.65 13.97
CA ALA A 288 6.67 -21.90 14.57
C ALA A 288 6.40 -21.43 16.01
N ALA A 289 5.18 -20.96 16.28
CA ALA A 289 4.78 -20.40 17.56
C ALA A 289 4.71 -21.46 18.67
N SER A 290 4.08 -22.61 18.39
CA SER A 290 3.79 -23.67 19.37
C SER A 290 4.88 -24.75 19.48
N ALA A 291 5.81 -24.80 18.52
CA ALA A 291 6.88 -25.80 18.53
C ALA A 291 7.93 -25.53 19.61
N THR A 292 8.42 -26.62 20.19
CA THR A 292 9.62 -26.66 21.04
C THR A 292 10.84 -27.15 20.28
N SER A 293 10.65 -27.81 19.14
CA SER A 293 11.68 -28.06 18.13
C SER A 293 11.06 -28.04 16.72
N ILE A 294 11.82 -27.60 15.73
CA ILE A 294 11.47 -27.71 14.31
C ILE A 294 12.64 -28.40 13.60
N THR A 295 12.30 -29.32 12.69
CA THR A 295 13.24 -29.94 11.75
C THR A 295 12.91 -29.46 10.33
N LEU A 296 13.93 -29.00 9.62
CA LEU A 296 13.89 -28.77 8.18
C LEU A 296 14.11 -30.12 7.48
N HIS A 297 13.09 -30.62 6.81
CA HIS A 297 13.16 -31.78 5.93
C HIS A 297 13.36 -31.29 4.50
N TRP A 298 14.49 -31.62 3.87
CA TRP A 298 14.84 -31.03 2.58
C TRP A 298 15.49 -32.01 1.61
N GLY A 299 15.39 -31.71 0.33
CA GLY A 299 16.11 -32.35 -0.77
C GLY A 299 16.27 -31.37 -1.93
N TYR A 300 16.88 -31.80 -3.04
CA TYR A 300 17.06 -30.94 -4.22
C TYR A 300 16.56 -31.62 -5.50
N ASN A 301 16.24 -30.85 -6.54
CA ASN A 301 15.84 -31.35 -7.85
C ASN A 301 14.77 -32.47 -7.77
N ASN A 302 13.59 -32.15 -7.25
CA ASN A 302 12.50 -33.09 -6.96
C ASN A 302 12.85 -34.11 -5.85
N TRP A 303 13.27 -33.63 -4.68
CA TRP A 303 13.52 -34.46 -3.50
C TRP A 303 14.63 -35.51 -3.66
N THR A 304 15.66 -35.22 -4.47
CA THR A 304 16.89 -36.00 -4.50
C THR A 304 17.69 -35.81 -3.20
N SER A 305 18.28 -36.92 -2.70
CA SER A 305 19.10 -36.98 -1.49
C SER A 305 18.46 -36.32 -0.26
N VAL A 306 17.22 -36.70 0.03
CA VAL A 306 16.47 -36.18 1.17
C VAL A 306 17.23 -36.34 2.47
N THR A 307 17.29 -35.27 3.26
CA THR A 307 17.92 -35.25 4.58
C THR A 307 17.21 -34.27 5.52
N ASN A 308 17.56 -34.32 6.80
CA ASN A 308 16.99 -33.49 7.85
C ASN A 308 18.06 -32.58 8.45
N ALA A 309 17.67 -31.34 8.76
CA ALA A 309 18.49 -30.40 9.53
C ALA A 309 17.68 -29.88 10.73
N PRO A 310 18.20 -29.98 11.96
CA PRO A 310 17.54 -29.34 13.10
C PRO A 310 17.60 -27.82 12.95
N MET A 311 16.50 -27.14 13.29
CA MET A 311 16.45 -25.68 13.29
C MET A 311 16.61 -25.12 14.70
N THR A 312 17.18 -23.92 14.79
CA THR A 312 17.37 -23.17 16.03
C THR A 312 16.31 -22.08 16.14
N LYS A 313 15.56 -22.06 17.25
CA LYS A 313 14.58 -21.00 17.53
C LYS A 313 15.31 -19.68 17.78
N GLN A 314 14.84 -18.62 17.12
CA GLN A 314 15.35 -17.28 17.24
C GLN A 314 14.54 -16.49 18.27
N SER A 315 15.10 -15.39 18.77
CA SER A 315 14.42 -14.51 19.75
C SER A 315 13.11 -13.90 19.21
N ASN A 316 12.99 -13.75 17.89
CA ASN A 316 11.79 -13.26 17.21
C ASN A 316 10.74 -14.35 16.94
N GLY A 317 10.92 -15.58 17.45
CA GLY A 317 10.00 -16.69 17.27
C GLY A 317 10.13 -17.48 15.95
N SER A 318 10.97 -17.01 15.02
CA SER A 318 11.32 -17.77 13.81
C SER A 318 12.26 -18.93 14.11
N TRP A 319 12.40 -19.86 13.17
CA TRP A 319 13.34 -20.98 13.24
C TRP A 319 14.34 -20.89 12.11
N GLN A 320 15.62 -21.15 12.36
CA GLN A 320 16.68 -21.08 11.34
C GLN A 320 17.54 -22.35 11.26
N ALA A 321 17.92 -22.75 10.04
CA ALA A 321 18.96 -23.75 9.81
C ALA A 321 19.82 -23.36 8.60
N THR A 322 21.13 -23.62 8.67
CA THR A 322 22.05 -23.43 7.54
C THR A 322 22.38 -24.79 6.94
N ILE A 323 22.15 -24.95 5.64
CA ILE A 323 22.45 -26.15 4.86
C ILE A 323 23.42 -25.80 3.73
N THR A 324 24.16 -26.78 3.21
CA THR A 324 25.00 -26.57 2.02
C THR A 324 24.33 -27.25 0.83
N LEU A 325 24.05 -26.49 -0.23
CA LEU A 325 23.46 -27.03 -1.45
C LEU A 325 24.53 -27.76 -2.28
N PRO A 326 24.22 -28.95 -2.81
CA PRO A 326 25.17 -29.68 -3.65
C PRO A 326 25.39 -28.98 -5.00
N SER A 327 26.53 -29.29 -5.63
CA SER A 327 26.80 -28.88 -7.01
C SER A 327 25.73 -29.45 -7.95
N GLY A 328 25.14 -28.60 -8.81
CA GLY A 328 24.09 -29.01 -9.75
C GLY A 328 22.66 -28.99 -9.19
N ALA A 329 22.46 -28.50 -7.96
CA ALA A 329 21.12 -28.17 -7.48
C ALA A 329 20.56 -27.00 -8.31
N THR A 330 19.40 -27.20 -8.92
CA THR A 330 18.63 -26.17 -9.64
C THR A 330 17.35 -25.80 -8.88
N GLN A 331 16.95 -26.63 -7.92
CA GLN A 331 15.81 -26.41 -7.05
C GLN A 331 16.07 -27.00 -5.66
N LEU A 332 15.63 -26.31 -4.62
CA LEU A 332 15.58 -26.77 -3.23
C LEU A 332 14.13 -27.06 -2.86
N ASN A 333 13.84 -28.27 -2.39
CA ASN A 333 12.53 -28.73 -1.92
C ASN A 333 12.55 -28.89 -0.41
N MET A 334 11.52 -28.41 0.30
CA MET A 334 11.50 -28.35 1.76
C MET A 334 10.11 -28.62 2.34
N ALA A 335 10.10 -29.20 3.53
CA ALA A 335 8.96 -29.33 4.42
C ALA A 335 9.48 -29.23 5.86
N PHE A 336 8.58 -28.99 6.81
CA PHE A 336 8.94 -28.81 8.21
C PHE A 336 8.13 -29.74 9.08
N HIS A 337 8.73 -30.25 10.16
CA HIS A 337 7.97 -30.95 11.18
C HIS A 337 8.43 -30.59 12.59
N ASN A 338 7.49 -30.62 13.52
CA ASN A 338 7.75 -30.29 14.93
C ASN A 338 8.10 -31.52 15.77
N GLN A 339 8.23 -31.33 17.09
CA GLN A 339 8.51 -32.39 18.08
C GLN A 339 7.47 -33.52 18.11
N SER A 340 6.24 -33.25 17.65
CA SER A 340 5.12 -34.20 17.63
C SER A 340 4.96 -34.87 16.27
N ASN A 341 5.93 -34.69 15.36
CA ASN A 341 5.86 -35.16 13.98
C ASN A 341 4.63 -34.62 13.22
N THR A 342 4.14 -33.44 13.60
CA THR A 342 3.16 -32.67 12.82
C THR A 342 3.89 -31.98 11.70
N TRP A 343 3.40 -32.14 10.46
CA TRP A 343 4.05 -31.63 9.26
C TRP A 343 3.40 -30.34 8.78
N ASP A 344 4.25 -29.40 8.38
CA ASP A 344 3.93 -28.28 7.51
C ASP A 344 4.60 -28.52 6.17
N ASN A 345 3.84 -29.10 5.25
CA ASN A 345 4.23 -29.36 3.87
C ASN A 345 3.48 -28.45 2.90
N ASN A 346 3.06 -27.25 3.35
CA ASN A 346 2.33 -26.29 2.54
C ASN A 346 1.08 -26.90 1.84
N ASN A 347 0.26 -27.63 2.59
CA ASN A 347 -0.91 -28.36 2.06
C ASN A 347 -0.53 -29.30 0.89
N SER A 348 0.53 -30.08 1.05
CA SER A 348 1.12 -30.99 0.04
C SER A 348 1.85 -30.33 -1.14
N ASN A 349 1.91 -29.01 -1.22
CA ASN A 349 2.66 -28.32 -2.28
C ASN A 349 4.18 -28.28 -2.01
N ASN A 350 4.58 -28.51 -0.75
CA ASN A 350 5.91 -28.27 -0.22
C ASN A 350 6.37 -26.81 -0.39
N TYR A 351 7.51 -26.48 0.20
CA TYR A 351 8.18 -25.20 0.02
C TYR A 351 9.32 -25.39 -0.97
N ASN A 352 9.28 -24.66 -2.08
CA ASN A 352 10.26 -24.82 -3.16
C ASN A 352 10.95 -23.48 -3.44
N LEU A 353 12.27 -23.50 -3.55
CA LEU A 353 13.08 -22.35 -3.95
C LEU A 353 13.91 -22.71 -5.17
N ASN A 354 14.00 -21.78 -6.13
CA ASN A 354 14.91 -21.92 -7.27
C ASN A 354 16.34 -21.70 -6.80
N VAL A 355 17.28 -22.49 -7.32
CA VAL A 355 18.72 -22.38 -6.98
C VAL A 355 19.47 -21.84 -8.19
N SER A 356 20.33 -20.86 -7.96
CA SER A 356 21.16 -20.18 -8.98
C SER A 356 22.50 -20.86 -9.21
#